data_AF-A0A9P6V107-F1
#
_entry.id   AF-A0A9P6V107-F1
#
_cell.length_a   1.000
_cell.length_b   1.000
_cell.length_c   1.000
_cell.angle_alpha   90.00
_cell.angle_beta   90.00
_cell.angle_gamma   90.00
#
_symmetry.space_group_name_H-M   'P 1'
#
loop_
_entity.id
_entity.type
_entity.pdbx_description
1 polymer ?
#
loop_
_entity_poly.entity_id
_entity_poly.type
_entity_poly.pdbx_seq_one_letter_code
_entity_poly.pdbx_strand_id
1 'polypeptide(L)'
;MPPLKTNPTKKNLPLSRKADLIKEYDDLQSRNLKVTNQSLAIKYDVSPTTVSTILSRRDRILAFEEQAPEEANKRTKLYKRNMLPVEDALMAWFRKQRDQGLCVLEKNIRAEALVIWTAMKPHFREGAAPKECNFSAGWCSGFKKNRMIRLRVGHGESGSVDLEAVRVRINEIKTQLLRFDLEDIYNCDETGL
;
A
#
# COMPACT_ATOMS: atom_id res chain seq x y z
N MET A 1 -31.22 39.72 14.56
CA MET A 1 -30.90 38.27 14.62
C MET A 1 -29.41 38.12 14.41
N PRO A 2 -28.65 37.51 15.34
CA PRO A 2 -27.24 37.22 15.08
C PRO A 2 -27.13 36.09 14.04
N PRO A 3 -26.14 36.15 13.11
CA PRO A 3 -25.97 35.12 12.11
C PRO A 3 -25.59 33.78 12.77
N LEU A 4 -26.30 32.73 12.37
CA LEU A 4 -26.02 31.34 12.78
C LEU A 4 -24.59 30.99 12.35
N LYS A 5 -23.76 30.59 13.32
CA LYS A 5 -22.42 30.05 13.09
C LYS A 5 -22.55 28.86 12.14
N THR A 6 -22.18 29.03 10.87
CA THR A 6 -22.13 27.93 9.92
C THR A 6 -21.05 26.97 10.40
N ASN A 7 -21.44 25.72 10.63
CA ASN A 7 -20.52 24.68 11.07
C ASN A 7 -19.46 24.50 9.95
N PRO A 8 -18.16 24.73 10.20
CA PRO A 8 -17.17 24.69 9.13
C PRO A 8 -17.19 23.30 8.49
N THR A 9 -17.33 23.27 7.16
CA THR A 9 -17.29 22.05 6.36
C THR A 9 -16.05 21.24 6.75
N LYS A 10 -16.22 19.92 6.97
CA LYS A 10 -15.14 19.02 7.43
C LYS A 10 -13.91 19.14 6.50
N LYS A 11 -12.90 19.94 6.90
CA LYS A 11 -11.64 20.09 6.17
C LYS A 11 -10.91 18.75 6.19
N ASN A 12 -10.77 18.11 5.02
CA ASN A 12 -9.98 16.89 4.86
C ASN A 12 -8.55 17.28 4.48
N LEU A 13 -7.61 17.01 5.38
CA LEU A 13 -6.19 17.30 5.16
C LEU A 13 -5.56 16.38 4.10
N PRO A 14 -4.59 16.86 3.30
CA PRO A 14 -3.70 16.02 2.49
C PRO A 14 -2.98 14.97 3.33
N LEU A 15 -2.45 13.94 2.69
CA LEU A 15 -1.72 12.88 3.38
C LEU A 15 -0.46 13.41 4.06
N SER A 16 0.35 14.21 3.36
CA SER A 16 1.57 14.85 3.90
C SER A 16 1.26 15.61 5.19
N ARG A 17 0.27 16.49 5.13
CA ARG A 17 -0.12 17.32 6.28
C ARG A 17 -0.67 16.51 7.46
N LYS A 18 -1.24 15.32 7.21
CA LYS A 18 -1.65 14.40 8.29
C LYS A 18 -0.44 13.72 8.91
N ALA A 19 0.55 13.36 8.12
CA ALA A 19 1.79 12.75 8.61
C ALA A 19 2.65 13.76 9.39
N ASP A 20 2.74 15.01 8.91
CA ASP A 20 3.40 16.11 9.65
C ASP A 20 2.78 16.30 11.04
N LEU A 21 1.45 16.28 11.12
CA LEU A 21 0.73 16.35 12.39
C LEU A 21 1.11 15.21 13.33
N ILE A 22 1.25 13.99 12.81
CA ILE A 22 1.64 12.81 13.61
C ILE A 22 3.10 12.96 14.07
N LYS A 23 4.02 13.32 13.17
CA LYS A 23 5.44 13.53 13.48
C LYS A 23 5.62 14.59 14.55
N GLU A 24 4.88 15.70 14.45
CA GLU A 24 4.91 16.76 15.45
C GLU A 24 4.32 16.33 16.79
N TYR A 25 3.21 15.57 16.79
CA TYR A 25 2.67 15.00 18.02
C TYR A 25 3.70 14.10 18.72
N ASP A 26 4.40 13.25 17.95
CA ASP A 26 5.40 12.32 18.47
C ASP A 26 6.68 13.04 18.96
N ASP A 27 7.14 14.08 18.27
CA ASP A 27 8.26 14.93 18.71
C ASP A 27 7.93 15.63 20.05
N LEU A 28 6.76 16.24 20.14
CA LEU A 28 6.33 16.94 21.35
C LEU A 28 6.18 15.98 22.55
N GLN A 29 5.67 14.77 22.32
CA GLN A 29 5.62 13.71 23.33
C GLN A 29 7.01 13.27 23.76
N SER A 30 7.93 13.07 22.81
CA SER A 30 9.32 12.65 23.08
C SER A 30 10.09 13.70 23.90
N ARG A 31 9.75 14.98 23.73
CA ARG A 31 10.30 16.11 24.49
C ARG A 31 9.59 16.37 25.82
N ASN A 32 8.67 15.48 26.21
CA ASN A 32 7.85 15.57 27.43
C ASN A 32 7.07 16.90 27.53
N LEU A 33 6.73 17.50 26.39
CA LEU A 33 5.94 18.72 26.28
C LEU A 33 4.45 18.38 26.30
N LYS A 34 3.66 19.21 26.98
CA LYS A 34 2.20 19.03 27.04
C LYS A 34 1.59 19.32 25.66
N VAL A 35 1.34 18.29 24.87
CA VAL A 35 0.59 18.40 23.61
C VAL A 35 -0.90 18.16 23.86
N THR A 36 -1.75 19.01 23.30
CA THR A 36 -3.20 18.82 23.36
C THR A 36 -3.78 18.73 21.96
N ASN A 37 -4.86 17.97 21.79
CA ASN A 37 -5.56 17.92 20.51
C ASN A 37 -6.07 19.32 20.10
N GLN A 38 -6.30 20.22 21.05
CA GLN A 38 -6.68 21.61 20.79
C GLN A 38 -5.54 22.42 20.18
N SER A 39 -4.31 22.31 20.70
CA SER A 39 -3.17 23.05 20.14
C SER A 39 -2.86 22.63 18.71
N LEU A 40 -2.89 21.32 18.43
CA LEU A 40 -2.72 20.80 17.06
C LEU A 40 -3.90 21.17 16.15
N ALA A 41 -5.13 21.17 16.66
CA ALA A 41 -6.30 21.57 15.90
C ALA A 41 -6.20 23.02 15.40
N ILE A 42 -5.73 23.93 16.26
CA ILE A 42 -5.49 25.34 15.91
C ILE A 42 -4.40 25.45 14.84
N LYS A 43 -3.25 24.78 15.03
CA LYS A 43 -2.12 24.85 14.09
C LYS A 43 -2.47 24.31 12.69
N TYR A 44 -3.19 23.19 12.65
CA TYR A 44 -3.53 22.51 11.39
C TYR A 44 -4.88 22.95 10.81
N ASP A 45 -5.57 23.90 11.44
CA ASP A 45 -6.86 24.44 11.00
C ASP A 45 -7.91 23.31 10.78
N VAL A 46 -8.03 22.44 11.78
CA VAL A 46 -8.96 21.30 11.82
C VAL A 46 -9.66 21.23 13.18
N SER A 47 -10.71 20.43 13.30
CA SER A 47 -11.35 20.20 14.60
C SER A 47 -10.50 19.28 15.49
N PRO A 48 -10.58 19.39 16.84
CA PRO A 48 -9.91 18.46 17.76
C PRO A 48 -10.32 17.00 17.55
N THR A 49 -11.56 16.77 17.11
CA THR A 49 -12.06 15.43 16.75
C THR A 49 -11.37 14.86 15.50
N THR A 50 -10.99 15.71 14.54
CA THR A 50 -10.19 15.30 13.38
C THR A 50 -8.77 14.95 13.78
N VAL A 51 -8.15 15.70 14.70
CA VAL A 51 -6.82 15.37 15.26
C VAL A 51 -6.84 13.98 15.90
N SER A 52 -7.80 13.71 16.79
CA SER A 52 -7.97 12.38 17.40
C SER A 52 -8.17 11.26 16.35
N THR A 53 -8.95 11.54 15.30
CA THR A 53 -9.17 10.57 14.21
C THR A 53 -7.91 10.31 13.38
N ILE A 54 -7.06 11.32 13.19
CA ILE A 54 -5.77 11.20 12.49
C ILE A 54 -4.81 10.37 13.35
N LEU A 55 -4.67 10.70 14.63
CA LEU A 55 -3.77 10.01 15.57
C LEU A 55 -4.13 8.53 15.75
N SER A 56 -5.43 8.20 15.83
CA SER A 56 -5.89 6.79 15.88
C SER A 56 -5.59 5.97 14.61
N ARG A 57 -5.16 6.63 13.53
CA ARG A 57 -4.80 6.00 12.24
C ARG A 57 -3.32 6.22 11.90
N ARG A 58 -2.49 6.60 12.89
CA ARG A 58 -1.09 7.02 12.73
C ARG A 58 -0.26 6.10 11.84
N ASP A 59 -0.20 4.80 12.17
CA ASP A 59 0.70 3.85 11.51
C ASP A 59 0.36 3.71 10.02
N ARG A 60 -0.92 3.81 9.68
CA ARG A 60 -1.39 3.73 8.30
C ARG A 60 -1.07 4.96 7.50
N ILE A 61 -1.17 6.13 8.12
CA ILE A 61 -0.88 7.40 7.47
C ILE A 61 0.61 7.48 7.15
N LEU A 62 1.47 7.11 8.10
CA LEU A 62 2.92 7.07 7.91
C LEU A 62 3.33 6.02 6.86
N ALA A 63 2.82 4.79 6.95
CA ALA A 63 3.11 3.77 5.95
C ALA A 63 2.64 4.14 4.54
N PHE A 64 1.49 4.82 4.42
CA PHE A 64 0.97 5.26 3.11
C PHE A 64 1.76 6.46 2.56
N GLU A 65 2.30 7.33 3.41
CA GLU A 65 3.19 8.43 3.00
C GLU A 65 4.53 7.91 2.49
N GLU A 66 5.18 7.00 3.22
CA GLU A 66 6.47 6.42 2.87
C GLU A 66 6.43 5.66 1.53
N GLN A 67 5.35 4.92 1.28
CA GLN A 67 5.22 4.08 0.09
C GLN A 67 4.74 4.83 -1.17
N ALA A 68 4.16 6.03 -1.01
CA ALA A 68 3.60 6.81 -2.13
C ALA A 68 3.79 8.33 -1.94
N PRO A 69 5.05 8.83 -1.99
CA PRO A 69 5.33 10.26 -1.86
C PRO A 69 4.63 11.11 -2.93
N GLU A 70 4.41 10.57 -4.13
CA GLU A 70 3.70 11.26 -5.22
C GLU A 70 2.20 11.52 -4.94
N GLU A 71 1.59 10.73 -4.05
CA GLU A 71 0.18 10.86 -3.66
C GLU A 71 0.00 11.74 -2.39
N ALA A 72 1.11 12.22 -1.81
CA ALA A 72 1.14 12.91 -0.53
C ALA A 72 0.29 14.19 -0.53
N ASN A 73 0.22 14.88 -1.67
CA ASN A 73 -0.50 16.14 -1.82
C ASN A 73 -2.01 15.97 -2.13
N LYS A 74 -2.50 14.75 -2.37
CA LYS A 74 -3.92 14.52 -2.69
C LYS A 74 -4.76 14.37 -1.41
N ARG A 75 -5.98 14.93 -1.44
CA ARG A 75 -6.96 14.77 -0.36
C ARG A 75 -7.55 13.36 -0.39
N THR A 76 -6.89 12.42 0.27
CA THR A 76 -7.34 11.02 0.28
C THR A 76 -8.29 10.75 1.46
N LYS A 77 -9.52 10.30 1.16
CA LYS A 77 -10.41 9.71 2.18
C LYS A 77 -9.88 8.31 2.50
N LEU A 78 -9.28 8.14 3.68
CA LEU A 78 -9.00 6.81 4.25
C LEU A 78 -10.35 6.18 4.63
N TYR A 79 -10.86 5.30 3.77
CA TYR A 79 -12.17 4.67 3.94
C TYR A 79 -12.21 3.88 5.26
N LYS A 80 -13.25 4.08 6.06
CA LYS A 80 -13.49 3.33 7.30
C LYS A 80 -13.88 1.92 6.88
N ARG A 81 -12.93 0.98 6.87
CA ARG A 81 -13.17 -0.41 6.47
C ARG A 81 -13.53 -1.23 7.69
N ASN A 82 -14.76 -1.71 7.74
CA ASN A 82 -15.21 -2.70 8.73
C ASN A 82 -14.63 -4.11 8.46
N MET A 83 -13.67 -4.25 7.52
CA MET A 83 -13.11 -5.53 7.06
C MET A 83 -11.59 -5.59 7.19
N LEU A 84 -10.99 -4.79 8.07
CA LEU A 84 -9.53 -4.73 8.21
C LEU A 84 -8.90 -6.10 8.50
N PRO A 85 -9.43 -6.93 9.42
CA PRO A 85 -8.87 -8.25 9.68
C PRO A 85 -8.86 -9.16 8.44
N VAL A 86 -9.91 -9.08 7.63
CA VAL A 86 -10.05 -9.85 6.39
C VAL A 86 -9.04 -9.39 5.35
N GLU A 87 -8.85 -8.07 5.23
CA GLU A 87 -7.88 -7.51 4.30
C GLU A 87 -6.42 -7.77 4.72
N ASP A 88 -6.14 -7.83 6.02
CA ASP A 88 -4.81 -8.18 6.53
C ASP A 88 -4.49 -9.65 6.22
N ALA A 89 -5.44 -10.56 6.52
CA ALA A 89 -5.30 -11.98 6.16
C ALA A 89 -5.17 -12.17 4.64
N LEU A 90 -5.97 -11.46 3.85
CA LEU A 90 -5.89 -11.51 2.39
C LEU A 90 -4.57 -10.98 1.86
N MET A 91 -3.99 -9.96 2.49
CA MET A 91 -2.67 -9.45 2.12
C MET A 91 -1.56 -10.45 2.45
N ALA A 92 -1.64 -11.14 3.59
CA ALA A 92 -0.69 -12.19 3.95
C ALA A 92 -0.74 -13.35 2.94
N TRP A 93 -1.95 -13.80 2.58
CA TRP A 93 -2.13 -14.78 1.51
C TRP A 93 -1.56 -14.29 0.18
N PHE A 94 -1.86 -13.05 -0.22
CA PHE A 94 -1.39 -12.48 -1.49
C PHE A 94 0.14 -12.47 -1.57
N ARG A 95 0.82 -12.11 -0.47
CA ARG A 95 2.30 -12.15 -0.38
C ARG A 95 2.82 -13.56 -0.57
N LYS A 96 2.24 -14.55 0.13
CA LYS A 96 2.62 -15.97 -0.01
C LYS A 96 2.50 -16.46 -1.46
N GLN A 97 1.43 -16.08 -2.17
CA GLN A 97 1.26 -16.45 -3.58
C GLN A 97 2.34 -15.79 -4.47
N ARG A 98 2.69 -14.53 -4.18
CA ARG A 98 3.74 -13.81 -4.92
C ARG A 98 5.14 -14.37 -4.66
N ASP A 99 5.43 -14.78 -3.43
CA ASP A 99 6.70 -15.42 -3.06
C ASP A 99 6.88 -16.77 -3.78
N GLN A 100 5.78 -17.43 -4.13
CA GLN A 100 5.76 -18.66 -4.94
C GLN A 100 5.82 -18.38 -6.46
N GLY A 101 5.98 -17.11 -6.88
CA GLY A 101 6.00 -16.73 -8.30
C GLY A 101 4.64 -16.82 -9.00
N LEU A 102 3.54 -17.02 -8.26
CA LEU A 102 2.22 -17.20 -8.86
C LEU A 102 1.60 -15.86 -9.28
N CYS A 103 1.01 -15.84 -10.48
CA CYS A 103 0.24 -14.71 -10.94
C CYS A 103 -1.13 -14.67 -10.27
N VAL A 104 -1.34 -13.69 -9.39
CA VAL A 104 -2.61 -13.51 -8.70
C VAL A 104 -3.51 -12.55 -9.48
N LEU A 105 -4.52 -13.10 -10.14
CA LEU A 105 -5.54 -12.34 -10.86
C LEU A 105 -6.61 -11.76 -9.92
N GLU A 106 -7.37 -10.80 -10.42
CA GLU A 106 -8.47 -10.18 -9.66
C GLU A 106 -9.51 -11.19 -9.17
N LYS A 107 -9.87 -12.17 -10.02
CA LYS A 107 -10.81 -13.23 -9.66
C LYS A 107 -10.31 -14.05 -8.47
N ASN A 108 -9.00 -14.32 -8.40
CA ASN A 108 -8.37 -15.06 -7.32
C ASN A 108 -8.45 -14.26 -6.00
N ILE A 109 -8.15 -12.96 -6.05
CA ILE A 109 -8.25 -12.07 -4.87
C ILE A 109 -9.68 -12.06 -4.32
N ARG A 110 -10.69 -11.94 -5.19
CA ARG A 110 -12.08 -11.91 -4.75
C ARG A 110 -12.56 -13.26 -4.20
N ALA A 111 -12.18 -14.36 -4.83
CA ALA A 111 -12.50 -15.71 -4.37
C ALA A 111 -11.88 -15.98 -2.99
N GLU A 112 -10.58 -15.67 -2.83
CA GLU A 112 -9.91 -15.85 -1.54
C GLU A 112 -10.49 -14.93 -0.45
N ALA A 113 -10.82 -13.68 -0.79
CA ALA A 113 -11.46 -12.76 0.15
C ALA A 113 -12.77 -13.33 0.71
N LEU A 114 -13.54 -14.04 -0.12
CA LEU A 114 -14.76 -14.72 0.29
C LEU A 114 -14.48 -15.90 1.22
N VAL A 115 -13.45 -16.70 0.94
CA VAL A 115 -13.03 -17.82 1.80
C VAL A 115 -12.62 -17.30 3.18
N ILE A 116 -11.71 -16.31 3.22
CA ILE A 116 -11.24 -15.69 4.46
C ILE A 116 -12.41 -15.09 5.24
N TRP A 117 -13.31 -14.38 4.57
CA TRP A 117 -14.49 -13.80 5.21
C TRP A 117 -15.40 -14.86 5.82
N THR A 118 -15.67 -15.94 5.10
CA THR A 118 -16.53 -17.02 5.58
C THR A 118 -15.92 -17.70 6.81
N ALA A 119 -14.60 -17.91 6.81
CA ALA A 119 -13.88 -18.44 7.95
C ALA A 119 -13.86 -17.48 9.16
N MET A 120 -13.75 -16.17 8.92
CA MET A 120 -13.66 -15.18 10.00
C MET A 120 -15.02 -14.72 10.53
N LYS A 121 -16.09 -14.80 9.73
CA LYS A 121 -17.45 -14.33 10.07
C LYS A 121 -17.94 -14.82 11.45
N PRO A 122 -17.77 -16.10 11.85
CA PRO A 122 -18.20 -16.59 13.16
C PRO A 122 -17.47 -15.97 14.36
N HIS A 123 -16.28 -15.40 14.14
CA HIS A 123 -15.44 -14.83 15.20
C HIS A 123 -15.64 -13.33 15.40
N PHE A 124 -16.48 -12.69 14.57
CA PHE A 124 -16.87 -11.30 14.80
C PHE A 124 -17.89 -11.21 15.92
N ARG A 125 -17.75 -10.21 16.80
CA ARG A 125 -18.77 -9.90 17.82
C ARG A 125 -20.12 -9.65 17.14
N GLU A 126 -21.18 -10.08 17.80
CA GLU A 126 -22.55 -9.89 17.34
C GLU A 126 -22.81 -8.39 17.05
N GLY A 127 -23.27 -8.08 15.84
CA GLY A 127 -23.47 -6.69 15.37
C GLY A 127 -22.22 -5.95 14.88
N ALA A 128 -21.01 -6.50 15.05
CA ALA A 128 -19.76 -5.91 14.53
C ALA A 128 -19.42 -6.40 13.11
N ALA A 129 -19.95 -7.55 12.69
CA ALA A 129 -19.78 -8.05 11.34
C ALA A 129 -20.60 -7.23 10.33
N PRO A 130 -20.02 -6.77 9.21
CA PRO A 130 -20.78 -6.34 8.06
C PRO A 130 -21.86 -7.38 7.67
N LYS A 131 -23.12 -6.94 7.53
CA LYS A 131 -24.26 -7.83 7.23
C LYS A 131 -24.03 -8.66 5.96
N GLU A 132 -23.46 -8.06 4.93
CA GLU A 132 -23.11 -8.72 3.68
C GLU A 132 -21.85 -8.07 3.09
N CYS A 133 -20.89 -8.90 2.71
CA CYS A 133 -19.69 -8.44 2.02
C CYS A 133 -19.68 -8.98 0.61
N ASN A 134 -20.11 -8.14 -0.33
CA ASN A 134 -19.88 -8.41 -1.74
C ASN A 134 -18.47 -7.92 -2.11
N PHE A 135 -17.58 -8.87 -2.41
CA PHE A 135 -16.22 -8.60 -2.91
C PHE A 135 -16.25 -8.13 -4.37
N SER A 136 -16.96 -7.02 -4.58
CA SER A 136 -17.20 -6.44 -5.91
C SER A 136 -15.92 -5.96 -6.57
N ALA A 137 -16.01 -5.64 -7.86
CA ALA A 137 -14.91 -5.02 -8.61
C ALA A 137 -14.40 -3.73 -7.98
N GLY A 138 -15.33 -2.88 -7.53
CA GLY A 138 -14.99 -1.64 -6.84
C GLY A 138 -14.26 -1.89 -5.53
N TRP A 139 -14.70 -2.89 -4.75
CA TRP A 139 -14.01 -3.26 -3.52
C TRP A 139 -12.59 -3.79 -3.80
N CYS A 140 -12.44 -4.66 -4.80
CA CYS A 140 -11.14 -5.24 -5.14
C CYS A 140 -10.16 -4.17 -5.66
N SER A 141 -10.65 -3.25 -6.50
CA SER A 141 -9.88 -2.08 -6.97
C SER A 141 -9.43 -1.20 -5.81
N GLY A 142 -10.33 -0.95 -4.85
CA GLY A 142 -10.00 -0.25 -3.61
C GLY A 142 -9.01 -1.01 -2.72
N PHE A 143 -9.13 -2.34 -2.61
CA PHE A 143 -8.18 -3.19 -1.90
C PHE A 143 -6.78 -3.11 -2.50
N LYS A 144 -6.66 -3.29 -3.82
CA LYS A 144 -5.40 -3.16 -4.55
C LYS A 144 -4.78 -1.78 -4.36
N LYS A 145 -5.57 -0.72 -4.51
CA LYS A 145 -5.11 0.66 -4.31
C LYS A 145 -4.63 0.91 -2.88
N ASN A 146 -5.38 0.46 -1.88
CA ASN A 146 -5.07 0.69 -0.47
C ASN A 146 -3.88 -0.14 0.03
N ARG A 147 -3.71 -1.36 -0.48
CA ARG A 147 -2.55 -2.23 -0.17
C ARG A 147 -1.40 -2.04 -1.17
N MET A 148 -1.50 -1.03 -2.04
CA MET A 148 -0.54 -0.69 -3.09
C MET A 148 -0.10 -1.89 -3.94
N ILE A 149 -1.02 -2.80 -4.21
CA ILE A 149 -0.80 -3.91 -5.13
C ILE A 149 -0.77 -3.32 -6.54
N ARG A 150 0.44 -3.07 -7.04
CA ARG A 150 0.66 -2.70 -8.43
C ARG A 150 0.42 -3.93 -9.29
N LEU A 151 -0.53 -3.86 -10.22
CA LEU A 151 -0.60 -4.82 -11.31
C LEU A 151 0.63 -4.61 -12.19
N ARG A 152 1.69 -5.37 -11.92
CA ARG A 152 2.71 -5.62 -12.93
C ARG A 152 2.16 -6.74 -13.81
N VAL A 153 1.96 -6.44 -15.09
CA VAL A 153 1.87 -7.50 -16.10
C VAL A 153 3.23 -8.19 -16.05
N GLY A 154 3.24 -9.46 -15.65
CA GLY A 154 4.46 -10.25 -15.68
C GLY A 154 4.81 -10.52 -17.14
N HIS A 155 5.52 -9.60 -17.77
CA HIS A 155 6.24 -9.89 -19.00
C HIS A 155 7.64 -10.33 -18.59
N GLY A 156 8.00 -11.57 -18.93
CA GLY A 156 9.35 -12.09 -18.77
C GLY A 156 9.37 -13.59 -18.56
N GLU A 157 9.94 -14.31 -19.52
CA GLU A 157 10.40 -15.70 -19.39
C GLU A 157 11.47 -15.88 -18.29
N SER A 158 11.91 -14.78 -17.67
CA SER A 158 12.90 -14.70 -16.60
C SER A 158 12.50 -15.38 -15.29
N GLY A 159 11.21 -15.71 -15.09
CA GLY A 159 10.75 -16.46 -13.91
C GLY A 159 11.03 -17.97 -13.95
N SER A 160 11.27 -18.54 -15.14
CA SER A 160 11.51 -19.97 -15.35
C SER A 160 12.96 -20.29 -15.76
N VAL A 161 13.86 -19.31 -15.64
CA VAL A 161 15.25 -19.46 -16.03
C VAL A 161 15.99 -20.30 -14.99
N ASP A 162 16.52 -21.43 -15.43
CA ASP A 162 17.46 -22.23 -14.65
C ASP A 162 18.78 -21.44 -14.51
N LEU A 163 18.99 -20.89 -13.32
CA LEU A 163 20.16 -20.09 -13.00
C LEU A 163 21.46 -20.89 -13.13
N GLU A 164 21.43 -22.20 -12.94
CA GLU A 164 22.61 -23.04 -13.07
C GLU A 164 22.93 -23.30 -14.54
N ALA A 165 21.91 -23.58 -15.36
CA ALA A 165 22.09 -23.64 -16.82
C ALA A 165 22.60 -22.31 -17.38
N VAL A 166 22.13 -21.17 -16.86
CA VAL A 166 22.64 -19.84 -17.25
C VAL A 166 24.10 -19.64 -16.83
N ARG A 167 24.49 -20.06 -15.62
CA ARG A 167 25.88 -19.95 -15.18
C ARG A 167 26.82 -20.78 -16.06
N VAL A 168 26.42 -22.00 -16.43
CA VAL A 168 27.16 -22.85 -17.37
C VAL A 168 27.27 -22.14 -18.73
N ARG A 169 26.15 -21.65 -19.28
CA ARG A 169 26.10 -20.96 -20.57
C ARG A 169 26.99 -19.71 -20.61
N ILE A 170 26.98 -18.90 -19.55
CA ILE A 170 27.83 -17.71 -19.42
C ILE A 170 29.31 -18.11 -19.44
N ASN A 171 29.68 -19.21 -18.77
CA ASN A 171 31.05 -19.67 -18.73
C ASN A 171 31.53 -20.23 -20.08
N GLU A 172 30.66 -20.92 -20.82
CA GLU A 172 30.90 -21.36 -22.20
C GLU A 172 31.17 -20.18 -23.12
N ILE A 173 30.31 -19.14 -23.05
CA ILE A 173 30.47 -17.91 -23.85
C ILE A 173 31.79 -17.22 -23.50
N LYS A 174 32.11 -17.05 -22.22
CA LYS A 174 33.40 -16.46 -21.80
C LYS A 174 34.60 -17.26 -22.33
N THR A 175 34.53 -18.57 -22.30
CA THR A 175 35.58 -19.45 -22.82
C THR A 175 35.76 -19.29 -24.33
N GLN A 176 34.66 -19.12 -25.08
CA GLN A 176 34.71 -18.86 -26.51
C GLN A 176 35.26 -17.45 -26.82
N LEU A 177 34.92 -16.45 -26.02
CA LEU A 177 35.39 -15.08 -26.17
C LEU A 177 36.89 -14.93 -25.89
N LEU A 178 37.52 -15.78 -25.07
CA LEU A 178 38.96 -15.79 -24.83
C LEU A 178 39.82 -16.05 -26.09
N ARG A 179 39.20 -16.49 -27.20
CA ARG A 179 39.88 -16.72 -28.48
C ARG A 179 40.01 -15.46 -29.33
N PHE A 180 39.39 -14.36 -28.90
CA PHE A 180 39.38 -13.08 -29.58
C PHE A 180 39.96 -12.02 -28.65
N ASP A 181 40.67 -11.05 -29.23
CA ASP A 181 41.11 -9.89 -28.47
C ASP A 181 39.91 -9.00 -28.12
N LEU A 182 40.03 -8.23 -27.04
CA LEU A 182 38.93 -7.37 -26.56
C LEU A 182 38.48 -6.36 -27.62
N GLU A 183 39.37 -5.96 -28.54
CA GLU A 183 39.10 -5.04 -29.65
C GLU A 183 38.20 -5.68 -30.74
N ASP A 184 38.07 -7.00 -30.75
CA ASP A 184 37.25 -7.77 -31.69
C ASP A 184 35.91 -8.23 -31.09
N ILE A 185 35.61 -7.86 -29.84
CA ILE A 185 34.38 -8.23 -29.14
C ILE A 185 33.41 -7.05 -29.11
N TYR A 186 32.33 -7.16 -29.88
CA TYR A 186 31.31 -6.11 -30.01
C TYR A 186 30.00 -6.53 -29.32
N ASN A 187 29.35 -5.59 -28.63
CA ASN A 187 27.98 -5.78 -28.14
C ASN A 187 26.98 -5.52 -29.28
N CYS A 188 26.06 -6.44 -29.53
CA CYS A 188 25.07 -6.37 -30.61
C CYS A 188 23.70 -5.80 -30.15
N ASP A 189 23.67 -5.11 -29.01
CA ASP A 189 22.46 -4.55 -28.38
C ASP A 189 21.97 -3.23 -29.03
N GLU A 190 22.80 -2.57 -29.84
CA GLU A 190 22.46 -1.29 -30.47
C GLU A 190 22.29 -1.38 -32.00
N THR A 191 21.50 -2.32 -32.51
CA THR A 191 20.95 -2.18 -33.88
C THR A 191 19.46 -1.88 -33.81
N GLY A 192 19.15 -0.63 -33.48
CA GLY A 192 17.84 -0.04 -33.74
C GLY A 192 17.72 0.34 -35.21
N LEU A 193 16.84 -0.37 -35.93
CA LEU A 193 16.21 0.14 -37.16
C LEU A 193 14.85 0.74 -36.79
#